data_AF-A0A1B6ER63-F1
#
_entry.id   AF-A0A1B6ER63-F1
#
_cell.length_a   1.000
_cell.length_b   1.000
_cell.length_c   1.000
_cell.angle_alpha   90.00
_cell.angle_beta   90.00
_cell.angle_gamma   90.00
#
_symmetry.space_group_name_H-M   'P 1'
#
loop_
_entity.id
_entity.type
_entity.pdbx_description
1 polymer ?
#
loop_
_entity_poly.entity_id
_entity_poly.type
_entity_poly.pdbx_seq_one_letter_code
_entity_poly.pdbx_strand_id
1 'polypeptide(L)'
;MSSFKFLRSTFALQLCSRGFSTETAAATFQPTKVAVRTSQSDPTNHTMDDVGKLYTMPKGVRDKLFPKYVLPLYFEQLCDTFHETNIIVRQPAIELIDYLKRADYNRPIIRYVIYGKYGCGKTLTLIHAMNYAFNNNFIIVYVPSVWR
;
A
#
# COMPACT_ATOMS: atom_id res chain seq x y z
N MET A 1 -32.37 -36.81 51.33
CA MET A 1 -32.78 -35.45 51.76
C MET A 1 -31.84 -34.44 51.13
N SER A 2 -32.38 -33.53 50.30
CA SER A 2 -31.79 -32.30 49.73
C SER A 2 -32.34 -32.14 48.29
N SER A 3 -33.60 -31.75 48.11
CA SER A 3 -34.12 -30.37 47.99
C SER A 3 -33.53 -29.55 46.83
N PHE A 4 -33.96 -29.87 45.60
CA PHE A 4 -33.95 -28.91 44.50
C PHE A 4 -35.16 -27.97 44.64
N LYS A 5 -34.90 -26.67 44.79
CA LYS A 5 -35.89 -25.60 44.60
C LYS A 5 -35.35 -24.67 43.53
N PHE A 6 -36.04 -24.59 42.40
CA PHE A 6 -35.96 -23.41 41.54
C PHE A 6 -37.37 -22.97 41.19
N LEU A 7 -37.69 -21.75 41.66
CA LEU A 7 -38.98 -21.08 41.58
C LEU A 7 -39.37 -20.84 40.11
N ARG A 8 -40.59 -21.24 39.73
CA ARG A 8 -41.29 -20.69 38.56
C ARG A 8 -41.74 -19.26 38.90
N SER A 9 -41.18 -18.28 38.21
CA SER A 9 -41.73 -16.92 38.18
C SER A 9 -42.28 -16.65 36.78
N THR A 10 -43.60 -16.60 36.66
CA THR A 10 -44.31 -16.16 35.45
C THR A 10 -44.35 -14.64 35.45
N PHE A 11 -43.44 -14.00 34.71
CA PHE A 11 -43.55 -12.58 34.42
C PHE A 11 -44.41 -12.38 33.17
N ALA A 12 -45.61 -11.81 33.38
CA ALA A 12 -46.47 -11.33 32.31
C ALA A 12 -45.81 -10.11 31.64
N LEU A 13 -45.38 -10.27 30.39
CA LEU A 13 -44.87 -9.16 29.57
C LEU A 13 -46.05 -8.40 28.98
N GLN A 14 -46.24 -7.18 29.45
CA GLN A 14 -47.17 -6.20 28.92
C GLN A 14 -46.65 -5.74 27.55
N LEU A 15 -47.40 -6.03 26.47
CA LEU A 15 -47.07 -5.60 25.12
C LEU A 15 -47.23 -4.07 25.00
N CYS A 16 -46.11 -3.35 24.98
CA CYS A 16 -46.08 -1.95 24.57
C CYS A 16 -45.95 -1.91 23.04
N SER A 17 -46.98 -1.43 22.34
CA SER A 17 -46.94 -1.24 20.88
C SER A 17 -46.03 -0.06 20.54
N ARG A 18 -44.74 -0.32 20.35
CA ARG A 18 -43.81 0.64 19.74
C ARG A 18 -43.93 0.51 18.22
N GLY A 19 -44.50 1.53 17.59
CA GLY A 19 -44.44 1.67 16.13
C GLY A 19 -42.98 1.72 15.70
N PHE A 20 -42.58 0.77 14.86
CA PHE A 20 -41.29 0.79 14.19
C PHE A 20 -41.37 1.80 13.05
N SER A 21 -40.81 2.99 13.24
CA SER A 21 -40.49 3.88 12.12
C SER A 21 -39.31 3.27 11.37
N THR A 22 -39.56 2.70 10.19
CA THR A 22 -38.49 2.30 9.26
C THR A 22 -37.96 3.55 8.56
N GLU A 23 -36.94 4.18 9.11
CA GLU A 23 -36.04 5.00 8.30
C GLU A 23 -35.01 4.05 7.68
N THR A 24 -35.31 3.55 6.49
CA THR A 24 -34.29 2.96 5.62
C THR A 24 -33.39 4.08 5.13
N ALA A 25 -32.38 4.43 5.93
CA ALA A 25 -31.23 5.15 5.42
C ALA A 25 -30.63 4.29 4.30
N ALA A 26 -30.85 4.70 3.04
CA ALA A 26 -30.26 4.06 1.89
C ALA A 26 -28.74 4.09 2.08
N ALA A 27 -28.15 2.94 2.41
CA ALA A 27 -26.71 2.81 2.42
C ALA A 27 -26.22 3.12 1.01
N THR A 28 -25.59 4.28 0.83
CA THR A 28 -24.99 4.66 -0.45
C THR A 28 -23.96 3.58 -0.78
N PHE A 29 -24.26 2.72 -1.75
CA PHE A 29 -23.30 1.75 -2.28
C PHE A 29 -22.14 2.55 -2.86
N GLN A 30 -21.07 2.71 -2.08
CA GLN A 30 -19.84 3.24 -2.63
C GLN A 30 -19.36 2.21 -3.65
N PRO A 31 -19.10 2.62 -4.91
CA PRO A 31 -18.59 1.70 -5.90
C PRO A 31 -17.35 1.02 -5.32
N THR A 32 -17.28 -0.31 -5.45
CA THR A 32 -16.12 -1.09 -5.05
C THR A 32 -14.88 -0.43 -5.66
N LYS A 33 -13.92 -0.01 -4.82
CA LYS A 33 -12.69 0.62 -5.30
C LYS A 33 -11.90 -0.44 -6.08
N VAL A 34 -12.08 -0.46 -7.39
CA VAL A 34 -11.33 -1.32 -8.30
C VAL A 34 -9.91 -0.79 -8.37
N ALA A 35 -8.93 -1.69 -8.31
CA ALA A 35 -7.54 -1.34 -8.50
C ALA A 35 -7.33 -0.90 -9.96
N VAL A 36 -7.04 0.39 -10.17
CA VAL A 36 -6.82 0.97 -11.50
C VAL A 36 -5.33 0.89 -11.84
N ARG A 37 -5.02 0.45 -13.06
CA ARG A 37 -3.65 0.45 -13.60
C ARG A 37 -3.36 1.75 -14.36
N THR A 38 -2.12 2.21 -14.33
CA THR A 38 -1.63 3.29 -15.19
C THR A 38 -1.21 2.74 -16.55
N SER A 39 -1.34 3.56 -17.59
CA SER A 39 -0.71 3.31 -18.89
C SER A 39 0.79 3.63 -18.86
N GLN A 40 1.23 4.49 -17.93
CA GLN A 40 2.62 4.86 -17.73
C GLN A 40 3.34 3.76 -16.94
N SER A 41 4.33 3.13 -17.56
CA SER A 41 5.27 2.20 -16.90
C SER A 41 6.49 2.92 -16.33
N ASP A 42 6.84 4.09 -16.88
CA ASP A 42 8.05 4.81 -16.55
C ASP A 42 7.85 5.71 -15.33
N PRO A 43 8.60 5.49 -14.23
CA PRO A 43 8.46 6.24 -12.98
C PRO A 43 8.84 7.72 -13.11
N THR A 44 9.56 8.12 -14.16
CA THR A 44 9.92 9.51 -14.44
C THR A 44 8.71 10.37 -14.78
N ASN A 45 7.67 9.77 -15.37
CA ASN A 45 6.49 10.46 -15.90
C ASN A 45 5.30 10.43 -14.93
N HIS A 46 5.46 9.83 -13.74
CA HIS A 46 4.38 9.77 -12.76
C HIS A 46 4.09 11.16 -12.18
N THR A 47 2.81 11.50 -12.15
CA THR A 47 2.29 12.75 -11.60
C THR A 47 1.39 12.49 -10.40
N MET A 48 0.93 13.56 -9.73
CA MET A 48 -0.02 13.42 -8.61
C MET A 48 -1.34 12.76 -9.02
N ASP A 49 -1.72 12.85 -10.31
CA ASP A 49 -2.94 12.22 -10.84
C ASP A 49 -2.86 10.70 -10.89
N ASP A 50 -1.65 10.14 -10.83
CA ASP A 50 -1.40 8.70 -10.84
C ASP A 50 -1.34 8.07 -9.45
N VAL A 51 -1.39 8.90 -8.40
CA VAL A 51 -1.39 8.42 -7.02
C VAL A 51 -2.54 7.45 -6.78
N GLY A 52 -2.22 6.29 -6.20
CA GLY A 52 -3.18 5.22 -5.93
C GLY A 52 -3.41 4.26 -7.09
N LYS A 53 -2.89 4.55 -8.29
CA LYS A 53 -2.89 3.62 -9.42
C LYS A 53 -1.67 2.69 -9.37
N LEU A 54 -1.77 1.54 -10.02
CA LEU A 54 -0.71 0.54 -10.14
C LEU A 54 0.01 0.71 -11.48
N TYR A 55 1.33 0.87 -11.46
CA TYR A 55 2.14 0.80 -12.66
C TYR A 55 2.85 -0.54 -12.75
N THR A 56 3.01 -1.05 -13.97
CA THR A 56 3.70 -2.31 -14.25
C THR A 56 5.16 -2.04 -14.59
N MET A 57 6.06 -2.62 -13.81
CA MET A 57 7.50 -2.58 -14.08
C MET A 57 7.85 -3.66 -15.13
N PRO A 58 8.58 -3.32 -16.21
CA PRO A 58 9.02 -4.30 -17.19
C PRO A 58 9.90 -5.38 -16.55
N LYS A 59 9.71 -6.66 -16.92
CA LYS A 59 10.46 -7.80 -16.36
C LYS A 59 11.98 -7.64 -16.49
N GLY A 60 12.45 -7.18 -17.66
CA GLY A 60 13.88 -6.95 -17.89
C GLY A 60 14.48 -5.86 -17.00
N VAL A 61 13.69 -4.88 -16.53
CA VAL A 61 14.12 -3.88 -15.54
C VAL A 61 14.12 -4.51 -14.15
N ARG A 62 13.05 -5.23 -13.79
CA ARG A 62 12.93 -5.93 -12.51
C ARG A 62 14.10 -6.89 -12.26
N ASP A 63 14.45 -7.71 -13.24
CA ASP A 63 15.50 -8.74 -13.08
C ASP A 63 16.90 -8.12 -12.93
N LYS A 64 17.15 -6.96 -13.57
CA LYS A 64 18.41 -6.22 -13.43
C LYS A 64 18.51 -5.46 -12.10
N LEU A 65 17.41 -4.83 -11.70
CA LEU A 65 17.39 -3.95 -10.53
C LEU A 65 17.23 -4.72 -9.22
N PHE A 66 16.45 -5.79 -9.26
CA PHE A 66 16.08 -6.61 -8.12
C PHE A 66 16.36 -8.08 -8.43
N PRO A 67 17.63 -8.52 -8.30
CA PRO A 67 17.92 -9.94 -8.31
C PRO A 67 17.21 -10.63 -7.14
N LYS A 68 17.16 -11.96 -7.20
CA LYS A 68 16.40 -12.80 -6.25
C LYS A 68 16.70 -12.42 -4.79
N TYR A 69 15.65 -12.38 -3.95
CA TYR A 69 15.73 -12.05 -2.52
C TYR A 69 16.05 -10.58 -2.16
N VAL A 70 16.09 -9.65 -3.12
CA VAL A 70 16.27 -8.22 -2.83
C VAL A 70 14.96 -7.54 -2.44
N LEU A 71 13.84 -7.99 -3.02
CA LEU A 71 12.51 -7.49 -2.72
C LEU A 71 12.01 -8.06 -1.38
N PRO A 72 11.05 -7.38 -0.70
CA PRO A 72 10.39 -7.95 0.46
C PRO A 72 9.75 -9.30 0.11
N LEU A 73 9.95 -10.32 0.96
CA LEU A 73 9.51 -11.70 0.72
C LEU A 73 8.05 -11.80 0.27
N TYR A 74 7.14 -11.13 0.98
CA TYR A 74 5.72 -11.12 0.63
C TYR A 74 5.44 -10.47 -0.72
N PHE A 75 6.21 -9.44 -1.09
CA PHE A 75 6.04 -8.78 -2.38
C PHE A 75 6.60 -9.63 -3.53
N GLU A 76 7.70 -10.35 -3.31
CA GLU A 76 8.25 -11.30 -4.27
C GLU A 76 7.26 -12.43 -4.56
N GLN A 77 6.64 -13.02 -3.53
CA GLN A 77 5.58 -14.02 -3.69
C GLN A 77 4.37 -13.51 -4.48
N LEU A 78 3.96 -12.25 -4.26
CA LEU A 78 2.89 -11.63 -5.04
C LEU A 78 3.30 -11.46 -6.50
N CYS A 79 4.52 -11.02 -6.77
CA CYS A 79 5.04 -10.90 -8.14
C CYS A 79 5.08 -12.25 -8.85
N ASP A 80 5.46 -13.31 -8.15
CA ASP A 80 5.51 -14.67 -8.68
C ASP A 80 4.10 -15.19 -8.98
N THR A 81 3.13 -14.91 -8.11
CA THR A 81 1.73 -15.34 -8.28
C THR A 81 1.05 -14.64 -9.45
N PHE A 82 1.25 -13.32 -9.60
CA PHE A 82 0.65 -12.55 -10.70
C PHE A 82 1.48 -12.59 -11.99
N HIS A 83 2.70 -13.13 -11.94
CA HIS A 83 3.69 -13.12 -13.02
C HIS A 83 4.00 -11.72 -13.58
N GLU A 84 3.78 -10.69 -12.78
CA GLU A 84 3.97 -9.27 -13.10
C GLU A 84 4.40 -8.52 -11.84
N THR A 85 5.22 -7.48 -12.01
CA THR A 85 5.65 -6.62 -10.90
C THR A 85 4.90 -5.32 -10.95
N ASN A 86 3.80 -5.25 -10.20
CA ASN A 86 2.97 -4.05 -10.10
C ASN A 86 3.24 -3.32 -8.80
N ILE A 87 3.53 -2.02 -8.90
CA ILE A 87 3.81 -1.15 -7.75
C ILE A 87 2.78 -0.02 -7.73
N ILE A 88 2.25 0.29 -6.55
CA ILE A 88 1.34 1.43 -6.39
C ILE A 88 2.14 2.72 -6.43
N VAL A 89 1.68 3.69 -7.22
CA VAL A 89 2.21 5.05 -7.19
C VAL A 89 1.75 5.72 -5.90
N ARG A 90 2.69 6.19 -5.09
CA ARG A 90 2.41 6.81 -3.79
C ARG A 90 2.90 8.24 -3.77
N GLN A 91 2.16 9.11 -3.10
CA GLN A 91 2.55 10.49 -2.86
C GLN A 91 4.00 10.67 -2.35
N PRO A 92 4.47 9.95 -1.30
CA PRO A 92 5.85 10.12 -0.82
C PRO A 92 6.92 9.69 -1.82
N ALA A 93 6.59 8.80 -2.77
CA ALA A 93 7.53 8.41 -3.82
C ALA A 93 7.69 9.52 -4.85
N ILE A 94 6.57 10.13 -5.28
CA ILE A 94 6.59 11.26 -6.22
C ILE A 94 7.34 12.45 -5.62
N GLU A 95 7.09 12.76 -4.34
CA GLU A 95 7.79 13.83 -3.64
C GLU A 95 9.31 13.59 -3.57
N LEU A 96 9.72 12.36 -3.23
CA LEU A 96 11.13 11.99 -3.22
C LEU A 96 11.77 12.08 -4.62
N ILE A 97 11.06 11.64 -5.66
CA ILE A 97 11.52 11.74 -7.05
C ILE A 97 11.66 13.21 -7.46
N ASP A 98 10.73 14.07 -7.08
CA ASP A 98 10.80 15.51 -7.35
C ASP A 98 12.01 16.17 -6.65
N TYR A 99 12.32 15.79 -5.41
CA TYR A 99 13.55 16.22 -4.74
C TYR A 99 14.81 15.73 -5.46
N LEU A 100 14.83 14.49 -5.94
CA LEU A 100 15.94 13.97 -6.74
C LEU A 100 16.11 14.73 -8.06
N LYS A 101 15.01 15.11 -8.73
CA LYS A 101 15.03 15.90 -9.97
C LYS A 101 15.59 17.31 -9.76
N ARG A 102 15.29 17.93 -8.62
CA ARG A 102 15.70 19.31 -8.29
C ARG A 102 17.05 19.40 -7.57
N ALA A 103 17.68 18.26 -7.27
CA ALA A 103 18.93 18.23 -6.52
C ALA A 103 20.09 18.80 -7.35
N ASP A 104 20.88 19.69 -6.74
CA ASP A 104 22.14 20.19 -7.30
C ASP A 104 23.30 19.30 -6.81
N TYR A 105 23.89 18.52 -7.72
CA TYR A 105 24.96 17.56 -7.42
C TYR A 105 26.34 18.21 -7.21
N ASN A 106 26.47 19.53 -7.37
CA ASN A 106 27.69 20.26 -7.02
C ASN A 106 27.78 20.61 -5.52
N ARG A 107 26.68 20.44 -4.79
CA ARG A 107 26.54 20.72 -3.37
C ARG A 107 26.81 19.46 -2.52
N PRO A 108 27.03 19.60 -1.20
CA PRO A 108 27.16 18.44 -0.32
C PRO A 108 25.97 17.48 -0.44
N ILE A 109 26.24 16.19 -0.19
CA ILE A 109 25.31 15.09 -0.38
C ILE A 109 24.04 15.28 0.46
N ILE A 110 22.88 15.22 -0.20
CA ILE A 110 21.57 15.29 0.43
C ILE A 110 21.21 13.93 1.03
N ARG A 111 20.71 13.92 2.28
CA ARG A 111 20.31 12.69 2.98
C ARG A 111 18.79 12.70 3.19
N TYR A 112 18.11 11.72 2.60
CA TYR A 112 16.67 11.54 2.73
C TYR A 112 16.35 10.41 3.71
N VAL A 113 15.31 10.59 4.53
CA VAL A 113 14.84 9.57 5.48
C VAL A 113 13.35 9.32 5.27
N ILE A 114 13.00 8.08 4.94
CA ILE A 114 11.60 7.65 4.81
C ILE A 114 11.16 7.03 6.14
N TYR A 115 10.28 7.71 6.87
CA TYR A 115 9.80 7.29 8.19
C TYR A 115 8.28 7.04 8.20
N GLY A 116 7.78 6.38 9.25
CA GLY A 116 6.36 6.06 9.42
C GLY A 116 6.11 4.78 10.20
N LYS A 117 4.85 4.47 10.51
CA LYS A 117 4.45 3.28 11.29
C LYS A 117 4.83 1.97 10.57
N TYR A 118 4.88 0.87 11.32
CA TYR A 118 5.12 -0.46 10.76
C TYR A 118 4.03 -0.80 9.72
N GLY A 119 4.42 -1.51 8.64
CA GLY A 119 3.48 -1.88 7.57
C GLY A 119 3.08 -0.74 6.62
N CYS A 120 3.54 0.50 6.80
CA CYS A 120 3.17 1.61 5.91
C CYS A 120 3.79 1.55 4.49
N GLY A 121 4.49 0.49 4.09
CA GLY A 121 5.05 0.34 2.75
C GLY A 121 6.28 1.22 2.44
N LYS A 122 7.08 1.57 3.44
CA LYS A 122 8.30 2.41 3.29
C LYS A 122 9.29 1.81 2.29
N THR A 123 9.53 0.50 2.37
CA THR A 123 10.40 -0.24 1.45
C THR A 123 9.89 -0.17 0.01
N LEU A 124 8.57 -0.28 -0.22
CA LEU A 124 8.00 -0.15 -1.56
C LEU A 124 8.12 1.28 -2.12
N THR A 125 8.02 2.30 -1.27
CA THR A 125 8.30 3.68 -1.66
C THR A 125 9.76 3.84 -2.11
N LEU A 126 10.71 3.24 -1.39
CA LEU A 126 12.13 3.25 -1.76
C LEU A 126 12.39 2.50 -3.07
N ILE A 127 11.78 1.33 -3.26
CA ILE A 127 11.83 0.54 -4.51
C ILE A 127 11.31 1.36 -5.69
N HIS A 128 10.24 2.13 -5.51
CA HIS A 128 9.72 3.00 -6.56
C HIS A 128 10.72 4.09 -6.95
N ALA A 129 11.38 4.72 -5.99
CA ALA A 129 12.45 5.68 -6.26
C ALA A 129 13.70 5.04 -6.88
N MET A 130 14.01 3.80 -6.51
CA MET A 130 15.11 3.03 -7.08
C MET A 130 14.86 2.71 -8.56
N ASN A 131 13.61 2.40 -8.93
CA ASN A 131 13.21 2.24 -10.33
C ASN A 131 13.42 3.55 -11.13
N TYR A 132 13.05 4.69 -10.53
CA TYR A 132 13.35 5.99 -11.12
C TYR A 132 14.85 6.22 -11.30
N ALA A 133 15.66 5.93 -10.29
CA ALA A 133 17.11 6.05 -10.37
C ALA A 133 17.71 5.15 -11.46
N PHE A 134 17.19 3.94 -11.64
CA PHE A 134 17.63 3.02 -12.68
C PHE A 134 17.35 3.57 -14.08
N ASN A 135 16.14 4.07 -14.32
CA ASN A 135 15.75 4.64 -15.62
C ASN A 135 16.54 5.91 -15.97
N ASN A 136 17.05 6.64 -14.98
CA ASN A 136 17.88 7.83 -15.17
C ASN A 136 19.39 7.54 -15.10
N ASN A 137 19.80 6.27 -15.24
CA ASN A 137 21.20 5.83 -15.28
C ASN A 137 22.03 6.19 -14.04
N PHE A 138 21.42 6.23 -12.85
CA PHE A 138 22.17 6.38 -11.61
C PHE A 138 22.92 5.09 -11.24
N ILE A 139 24.06 5.24 -10.55
CA ILE A 139 24.71 4.11 -9.87
C ILE A 139 23.97 3.87 -8.55
N ILE A 140 23.45 2.66 -8.37
CA ILE A 140 22.60 2.30 -7.24
C ILE A 140 23.31 1.31 -6.33
N VAL A 141 23.38 1.66 -5.04
CA VAL A 141 23.84 0.75 -3.98
C VAL A 141 22.68 0.59 -2.99
N TYR A 142 22.11 -0.61 -2.94
CA TYR A 142 20.96 -0.93 -2.09
C TYR A 142 21.32 -1.97 -1.04
N VAL A 143 21.01 -1.66 0.22
CA VAL A 143 21.22 -2.54 1.37
C VAL A 143 19.84 -2.90 1.95
N PRO A 144 19.34 -4.14 1.76
CA PRO A 144 17.96 -4.51 2.11
C PRO A 144 17.67 -4.53 3.61
N SER A 145 18.64 -4.96 4.42
CA SER A 145 18.52 -4.99 5.88
C SER A 145 19.89 -4.81 6.51
N VAL A 146 20.01 -3.86 7.45
CA VAL A 146 21.22 -3.67 8.26
C VAL A 146 21.22 -4.61 9.47
N TRP A 147 20.04 -5.02 9.92
CA TRP A 147 19.84 -5.85 11.11
C TRP A 147 19.46 -7.25 10.67
N ARG A 148 20.47 -8.07 10.39
CA ARG A 148 20.34 -9.52 10.30
C ARG A 148 21.45 -10.16 11.11
#